data_AF-A0AAV0TXQ3-F1
#
_entry.id   AF-A0AAV0TXQ3-F1
#
_cell.length_a   1.000
_cell.length_b   1.000
_cell.length_c   1.000
_cell.angle_alpha   90.00
_cell.angle_beta   90.00
_cell.angle_gamma   90.00
#
_symmetry.space_group_name_H-M   'P 1'
#
loop_
_entity.id
_entity.type
_entity.pdbx_description
1 polymer ?
#
loop_
_entity_poly.entity_id
_entity_poly.type
_entity_poly.pdbx_seq_one_letter_code
_entity_poly.pdbx_strand_id
1 'polypeptide(L)'
;MITRRQLPKGLVLLALAAVYTPASVDGKCVMTQTCVNPDNVPDYDKCIPEAHPEPQEPQAMTGGNWPRVVGGGKCISDADCSDKGRCLDSACVCRQDGMTAGPFCDQFAIQCPAYTASACCSWQQNQAMAENFKLLASVFAKNSAGGCDACAANLMKLWCGLVCSPEQDQFMQLAHAWPSTRYRPDPLTGNERVKVLELVVALDKDFTCAVFDSCKNTAMASMAAAMKSSLGFLNYQMQVGAVGHGEYMTMQFNASRDRSFDTSVLKCSNYSNVATMRATLPTQAQLLESIVSKSMDDKQCPCGACRATCDTHNSGRSHVHVVDNPISMFAGFSTKLVTAVYGLLVVFLIVWKKWKSR
;
A
#
# COMPACT_ATOMS: atom_id res chain seq x y z
N MET A 1 24.44 -69.73 47.71
CA MET A 1 25.37 -69.89 46.59
C MET A 1 24.88 -69.07 45.41
N ILE A 2 25.78 -68.28 44.86
CA ILE A 2 25.61 -67.32 43.77
C ILE A 2 25.23 -68.04 42.47
N THR A 3 24.25 -67.51 41.71
CA THR A 3 24.45 -67.14 40.29
C THR A 3 23.29 -66.33 39.70
N ARG A 4 23.66 -65.15 39.18
CA ARG A 4 22.91 -64.26 38.27
C ARG A 4 22.85 -64.84 36.85
N ARG A 5 21.83 -64.43 36.07
CA ARG A 5 21.92 -63.81 34.71
C ARG A 5 20.49 -63.54 34.20
N GLN A 6 20.03 -62.28 34.20
CA GLN A 6 20.03 -61.30 33.09
C GLN A 6 19.00 -61.59 31.98
N LEU A 7 17.87 -60.87 32.03
CA LEU A 7 16.94 -60.62 30.91
C LEU A 7 17.36 -59.32 30.19
N PRO A 8 17.28 -59.24 28.84
CA PRO A 8 17.50 -57.99 28.13
C PRO A 8 16.22 -57.14 28.10
N LYS A 9 16.41 -55.83 28.33
CA LYS A 9 15.41 -54.78 28.20
C LYS A 9 15.20 -54.47 26.72
N GLY A 10 14.08 -54.90 26.15
CA GLY A 10 13.56 -54.37 24.88
C GLY A 10 12.66 -53.18 25.17
N LEU A 11 13.20 -51.96 25.05
CA LEU A 11 12.46 -50.71 25.14
C LEU A 11 12.08 -50.29 23.72
N VAL A 12 10.84 -50.57 23.30
CA VAL A 12 10.28 -50.08 22.03
C VAL A 12 9.79 -48.65 22.26
N LEU A 13 10.60 -47.67 21.83
CA LEU A 13 10.22 -46.27 21.73
C LEU A 13 9.34 -46.10 20.47
N LEU A 14 8.04 -45.99 20.67
CA LEU A 14 7.09 -45.49 19.67
C LEU A 14 7.30 -43.97 19.52
N ALA A 15 8.05 -43.57 18.50
CA ALA A 15 8.13 -42.19 18.07
C ALA A 15 6.84 -41.83 17.32
N LEU A 16 5.96 -41.06 17.97
CA LEU A 16 4.87 -40.34 17.32
C LEU A 16 5.47 -39.24 16.45
N ALA A 17 5.70 -39.55 15.17
CA ALA A 17 5.92 -38.53 14.15
C ALA A 17 4.58 -37.84 13.90
N ALA A 18 4.35 -36.71 14.56
CA ALA A 18 3.31 -35.77 14.17
C ALA A 18 3.70 -35.22 12.79
N VAL A 19 3.12 -35.81 11.73
CA VAL A 19 3.15 -35.22 10.40
C VAL A 19 2.37 -33.92 10.50
N TYR A 20 3.11 -32.81 10.55
CA TYR A 20 2.57 -31.47 10.41
C TYR A 20 2.12 -31.33 8.95
N THR A 21 0.91 -31.77 8.62
CA THR A 21 0.26 -31.35 7.39
C THR A 21 -0.10 -29.88 7.59
N PRO A 22 0.49 -28.92 6.83
CA PRO A 22 -0.04 -27.57 6.84
C PRO A 22 -1.52 -27.68 6.47
N ALA A 23 -2.40 -27.09 7.27
CA ALA A 23 -3.80 -26.95 6.89
C ALA A 23 -3.80 -26.31 5.49
N SER A 24 -4.34 -27.01 4.48
CA SER A 24 -4.66 -26.33 3.23
C SER A 24 -5.70 -25.30 3.60
N VAL A 25 -5.30 -24.03 3.58
CA VAL A 25 -6.30 -22.98 3.52
C VAL A 25 -6.76 -23.04 2.08
N ASP A 26 -7.99 -23.51 1.87
CA ASP A 26 -8.65 -23.65 0.57
C ASP A 26 -8.97 -22.26 -0.02
N GLY A 27 -7.95 -21.42 -0.19
CA GLY A 27 -8.05 -20.13 -0.84
C GLY A 27 -7.92 -20.27 -2.36
N LYS A 28 -8.68 -19.46 -3.10
CA LYS A 28 -8.66 -19.44 -4.57
C LYS A 28 -8.47 -18.04 -5.13
N CYS A 29 -7.97 -18.01 -6.36
CA CYS A 29 -7.70 -16.82 -7.15
C CYS A 29 -8.91 -16.42 -7.98
N VAL A 30 -9.32 -15.16 -7.89
CA VAL A 30 -10.52 -14.63 -8.56
C VAL A 30 -10.17 -13.98 -9.89
N MET A 31 -8.98 -13.39 -9.99
CA MET A 31 -8.53 -12.66 -11.17
C MET A 31 -7.06 -12.93 -11.49
N THR A 32 -6.68 -12.65 -12.73
CA THR A 32 -5.30 -12.70 -13.21
C THR A 32 -5.06 -11.62 -14.26
N GLN A 33 -3.84 -11.48 -14.74
CA GLN A 33 -3.52 -10.68 -15.92
C GLN A 33 -2.37 -11.36 -16.66
N THR A 34 -2.55 -11.61 -17.96
CA THR A 34 -1.61 -12.39 -18.77
C THR A 34 -0.82 -11.53 -19.77
N CYS A 35 -1.17 -10.25 -19.86
CA CYS A 35 -0.52 -9.25 -20.72
C CYS A 35 0.38 -8.34 -19.89
N VAL A 36 1.33 -7.68 -20.55
CA VAL A 36 2.16 -6.61 -19.96
C VAL A 36 1.79 -5.30 -20.65
N ASN A 37 1.61 -4.24 -19.86
CA ASN A 37 1.48 -2.88 -20.35
C ASN A 37 2.79 -2.13 -20.07
N PRO A 38 3.78 -2.21 -20.96
CA PRO A 38 5.07 -1.58 -20.74
C PRO A 38 4.90 -0.06 -20.61
N ASP A 39 5.72 0.56 -19.75
CA ASP A 39 5.73 2.00 -19.47
C ASP A 39 4.47 2.55 -18.78
N ASN A 40 3.57 1.65 -18.34
CA ASN A 40 2.36 1.99 -17.60
C ASN A 40 1.47 3.03 -18.32
N VAL A 41 1.53 3.06 -19.65
CA VAL A 41 0.73 3.96 -20.48
C VAL A 41 -0.70 3.45 -20.49
N PRO A 42 -1.73 4.25 -20.20
CA PRO A 42 -3.11 3.74 -20.17
C PRO A 42 -3.49 2.99 -21.46
N ASP A 43 -3.61 1.65 -21.38
CA ASP A 43 -4.04 0.79 -22.48
C ASP A 43 -5.43 0.26 -22.14
N TYR A 44 -6.42 0.93 -22.73
CA TYR A 44 -7.82 0.79 -22.36
C TYR A 44 -8.51 -0.46 -22.92
N ASP A 45 -7.83 -1.26 -23.74
CA ASP A 45 -8.47 -2.38 -24.42
C ASP A 45 -7.59 -3.64 -24.54
N LYS A 46 -6.26 -3.53 -24.64
CA LYS A 46 -5.40 -4.68 -24.93
C LYS A 46 -4.86 -5.35 -23.69
N CYS A 47 -4.58 -4.58 -22.64
CA CYS A 47 -4.01 -5.13 -21.43
C CYS A 47 -4.79 -4.77 -20.16
N ILE A 48 -5.88 -5.51 -19.97
CA ILE A 48 -6.72 -5.42 -18.78
C ILE A 48 -6.63 -6.72 -17.97
N PRO A 49 -6.81 -6.66 -16.65
CA PRO A 49 -7.00 -7.84 -15.83
C PRO A 49 -8.26 -8.61 -16.22
N GLU A 50 -8.22 -9.91 -16.00
CA GLU A 50 -9.21 -10.89 -16.41
C GLU A 50 -9.74 -11.62 -15.18
N ALA A 51 -11.06 -11.74 -15.08
CA ALA A 51 -11.68 -12.63 -14.11
C ALA A 51 -11.51 -14.08 -14.55
N HIS A 52 -11.20 -14.96 -13.59
CA HIS A 52 -11.33 -16.38 -13.84
C HIS A 52 -12.83 -16.77 -13.94
N PRO A 53 -13.23 -17.60 -14.92
CA PRO A 53 -14.60 -18.12 -15.00
C PRO A 53 -14.99 -18.90 -13.73
N GLU A 54 -14.03 -19.62 -13.17
CA GLU A 54 -14.11 -20.31 -11.90
C GLU A 54 -12.82 -20.03 -11.11
N PRO A 55 -12.89 -19.76 -9.79
CA PRO A 55 -11.69 -19.46 -9.01
C PRO A 55 -10.62 -20.55 -9.13
N GLN A 56 -9.37 -20.12 -9.34
CA GLN A 56 -8.24 -21.02 -9.61
C GLN A 56 -7.39 -21.26 -8.38
N GLU A 57 -6.67 -22.37 -8.35
CA GLU A 57 -5.72 -22.64 -7.27
C GLU A 57 -4.51 -21.68 -7.35
N PRO A 58 -4.05 -21.14 -6.21
CA PRO A 58 -2.86 -20.29 -6.16
C PRO A 58 -1.60 -21.07 -6.53
N GLN A 59 -0.66 -20.38 -7.15
CA GLN A 59 0.58 -20.96 -7.66
C GLN A 59 1.80 -20.34 -6.99
N ALA A 60 2.84 -21.15 -6.78
CA ALA A 60 4.10 -20.64 -6.27
C ALA A 60 4.81 -19.76 -7.31
N MET A 61 5.43 -18.67 -6.88
CA MET A 61 6.21 -17.75 -7.73
C MET A 61 7.54 -18.39 -8.13
N THR A 62 7.48 -19.36 -9.05
CA THR A 62 8.63 -20.19 -9.44
C THR A 62 8.74 -20.31 -10.95
N GLY A 63 9.95 -20.51 -11.47
CA GLY A 63 10.24 -20.61 -12.90
C GLY A 63 11.06 -19.44 -13.43
N GLY A 64 11.33 -19.45 -14.74
CA GLY A 64 12.26 -18.52 -15.39
C GLY A 64 11.84 -17.04 -15.35
N ASN A 65 10.55 -16.75 -15.20
CA ASN A 65 10.02 -15.38 -15.13
C ASN A 65 9.95 -14.83 -13.71
N TRP A 66 10.34 -15.62 -12.70
CA TRP A 66 10.34 -15.27 -11.29
C TRP A 66 11.78 -15.26 -10.76
N PRO A 67 12.54 -14.16 -10.95
CA PRO A 67 13.93 -14.11 -10.54
C PRO A 67 14.07 -14.29 -9.03
N ARG A 68 14.96 -15.20 -8.64
CA ARG A 68 15.36 -15.42 -7.24
C ARG A 68 16.66 -14.71 -6.86
N VAL A 69 17.33 -14.13 -7.86
CA VAL A 69 18.63 -13.46 -7.71
C VAL A 69 18.53 -12.05 -8.27
N VAL A 70 19.38 -11.17 -7.75
CA VAL A 70 19.57 -9.81 -8.25
C VAL A 70 21.01 -9.72 -8.74
N GLY A 71 21.21 -9.89 -10.04
CA GLY A 71 22.53 -9.95 -10.67
C GLY A 71 23.21 -11.32 -10.58
N GLY A 72 24.51 -11.34 -10.83
CA GLY A 72 25.37 -12.53 -10.77
C GLY A 72 25.54 -13.28 -12.08
N GLY A 73 24.86 -12.87 -13.15
CA GLY A 73 25.09 -13.38 -14.51
C GLY A 73 26.48 -13.01 -15.01
N LYS A 74 27.13 -13.90 -15.76
CA LYS A 74 28.47 -13.64 -16.30
C LYS A 74 28.42 -12.60 -17.41
N CYS A 75 29.29 -11.60 -17.36
CA CYS A 75 29.35 -10.52 -18.35
C CYS A 75 30.78 -10.25 -18.79
N ILE A 76 30.91 -9.65 -19.98
CA ILE A 76 32.16 -9.12 -20.54
C ILE A 76 32.11 -7.59 -20.53
N SER A 77 30.93 -7.02 -20.73
CA SER A 77 30.69 -5.58 -20.77
C SER A 77 29.35 -5.21 -20.13
N ASP A 78 29.15 -3.92 -19.84
CA ASP A 78 27.89 -3.40 -19.30
C ASP A 78 26.68 -3.76 -20.19
N ALA A 79 26.88 -3.93 -21.51
CA ALA A 79 25.82 -4.31 -22.45
C ALA A 79 25.21 -5.69 -22.16
N ASP A 80 25.95 -6.58 -21.49
CA ASP A 80 25.47 -7.92 -21.11
C ASP A 80 24.53 -7.88 -19.89
N CYS A 81 24.44 -6.75 -19.19
CA CYS A 81 23.69 -6.60 -17.94
C CYS A 81 22.44 -5.74 -18.11
N SER A 82 21.91 -5.66 -19.33
CA SER A 82 20.88 -4.68 -19.72
C SER A 82 21.36 -3.23 -19.45
N ASP A 83 20.63 -2.26 -19.96
CA ASP A 83 20.72 -0.85 -19.56
C ASP A 83 20.43 -0.58 -18.06
N LYS A 84 20.11 -1.63 -17.28
CA LYS A 84 19.73 -1.58 -15.87
C LYS A 84 20.79 -2.13 -14.91
N GLY A 85 21.96 -2.54 -15.42
CA GLY A 85 23.04 -3.09 -14.63
C GLY A 85 24.42 -2.60 -15.07
N ARG A 86 25.45 -3.07 -14.35
CA ARG A 86 26.87 -2.89 -14.70
C ARG A 86 27.61 -4.21 -14.62
N CYS A 87 28.58 -4.41 -15.49
CA CYS A 87 29.48 -5.55 -15.44
C CYS A 87 30.67 -5.23 -14.52
N LEU A 88 30.68 -5.86 -13.35
CA LEU A 88 31.74 -5.72 -12.34
C LEU A 88 32.35 -7.10 -12.07
N ASP A 89 33.68 -7.22 -12.18
CA ASP A 89 34.40 -8.47 -11.96
C ASP A 89 33.82 -9.67 -12.73
N SER A 90 33.45 -9.44 -14.00
CA SER A 90 32.78 -10.42 -14.88
C SER A 90 31.41 -10.92 -14.40
N ALA A 91 30.76 -10.18 -13.50
CA ALA A 91 29.41 -10.45 -13.03
C ALA A 91 28.50 -9.21 -13.13
N CYS A 92 27.25 -9.41 -13.55
CA CYS A 92 26.27 -8.35 -13.60
C CYS A 92 25.83 -7.94 -12.20
N VAL A 93 25.88 -6.64 -11.92
CA VAL A 93 25.38 -6.01 -10.70
C VAL A 93 24.22 -5.09 -11.10
N CYS A 94 23.00 -5.47 -10.71
CA CYS A 94 21.80 -4.72 -11.05
C CYS A 94 21.67 -3.45 -10.21
N ARG A 95 20.97 -2.45 -10.77
CA ARG A 95 20.57 -1.26 -10.02
C ARG A 95 19.73 -1.65 -8.80
N GLN A 96 20.06 -1.09 -7.63
CA GLN A 96 19.27 -1.26 -6.41
C GLN A 96 18.05 -0.32 -6.41
N ASP A 97 17.11 -0.55 -7.33
CA ASP A 97 15.91 0.26 -7.48
C ASP A 97 14.62 -0.42 -7.00
N GLY A 98 14.73 -1.67 -6.51
CA GLY A 98 13.61 -2.48 -6.02
C GLY A 98 12.76 -3.10 -7.11
N MET A 99 13.07 -2.81 -8.38
CA MET A 99 12.37 -3.34 -9.54
C MET A 99 13.23 -4.33 -10.31
N THR A 100 14.52 -4.05 -10.48
CA THR A 100 15.42 -4.80 -11.37
C THR A 100 15.92 -6.07 -10.69
N ALA A 101 15.84 -7.21 -11.38
CA ALA A 101 16.35 -8.49 -10.91
C ALA A 101 16.73 -9.42 -12.08
N GLY A 102 17.06 -10.66 -11.76
CA GLY A 102 17.53 -11.66 -12.71
C GLY A 102 19.06 -11.66 -12.83
N PRO A 103 19.64 -12.71 -13.41
CA PRO A 103 21.08 -12.82 -13.56
C PRO A 103 21.68 -11.69 -14.42
N PHE A 104 20.94 -11.21 -15.42
CA PHE A 104 21.37 -10.17 -16.37
C PHE A 104 20.61 -8.86 -16.22
N CYS A 105 19.90 -8.66 -15.11
CA CYS A 105 19.16 -7.42 -14.81
C CYS A 105 18.03 -7.08 -15.80
N ASP A 106 17.53 -8.08 -16.51
CA ASP A 106 16.49 -8.00 -17.53
C ASP A 106 15.10 -8.40 -17.02
N GLN A 107 14.99 -8.76 -15.74
CA GLN A 107 13.76 -9.24 -15.11
C GLN A 107 13.31 -8.33 -13.96
N PHE A 108 12.11 -8.60 -13.44
CA PHE A 108 11.53 -7.84 -12.33
C PHE A 108 11.60 -8.58 -11.01
N ALA A 109 12.10 -7.92 -9.97
CA ALA A 109 12.14 -8.45 -8.62
C ALA A 109 10.73 -8.84 -8.15
N ILE A 110 10.64 -9.93 -7.40
CA ILE A 110 9.39 -10.34 -6.74
C ILE A 110 9.00 -9.23 -5.77
N GLN A 111 7.87 -8.58 -6.00
CA GLN A 111 7.41 -7.44 -5.22
C GLN A 111 6.75 -7.85 -3.91
N CYS A 112 6.12 -9.02 -3.86
CA CYS A 112 5.32 -9.45 -2.72
C CYS A 112 5.88 -10.75 -2.09
N PRO A 113 7.05 -10.69 -1.42
CA PRO A 113 7.76 -11.88 -0.94
C PRO A 113 6.94 -12.74 0.04
N ALA A 114 6.00 -12.13 0.76
CA ALA A 114 5.07 -12.81 1.68
C ALA A 114 4.23 -13.92 1.00
N TYR A 115 4.00 -13.84 -0.31
CA TYR A 115 3.15 -14.79 -1.05
C TYR A 115 3.95 -15.73 -1.99
N THR A 116 5.29 -15.73 -1.91
CA THR A 116 6.14 -16.50 -2.84
C THR A 116 5.82 -18.00 -2.94
N ALA A 117 5.39 -18.61 -1.84
CA ALA A 117 5.06 -20.03 -1.80
C ALA A 117 3.70 -20.37 -2.42
N SER A 118 2.76 -19.41 -2.44
CA SER A 118 1.39 -19.59 -2.93
C SER A 118 0.78 -18.22 -3.19
N ALA A 119 0.57 -17.89 -4.47
CA ALA A 119 0.09 -16.58 -4.90
C ALA A 119 -0.92 -16.66 -6.05
N CYS A 120 -1.81 -15.67 -6.11
CA CYS A 120 -2.76 -15.50 -7.20
C CYS A 120 -2.27 -14.61 -8.34
N CYS A 121 -1.14 -13.92 -8.16
CA CYS A 121 -0.64 -13.00 -9.16
C CYS A 121 0.29 -13.67 -10.17
N SER A 122 0.19 -13.24 -11.42
CA SER A 122 1.11 -13.60 -12.50
C SER A 122 2.42 -12.80 -12.42
N TRP A 123 3.42 -13.21 -13.19
CA TRP A 123 4.68 -12.46 -13.29
C TRP A 123 4.47 -11.10 -13.96
N GLN A 124 3.46 -10.99 -14.84
CA GLN A 124 3.06 -9.73 -15.47
C GLN A 124 2.46 -8.76 -14.45
N GLN A 125 1.60 -9.24 -13.55
CA GLN A 125 1.07 -8.43 -12.45
C GLN A 125 2.19 -7.99 -11.51
N ASN A 126 3.16 -8.87 -11.24
CA ASN A 126 4.34 -8.52 -10.46
C ASN A 126 5.18 -7.41 -11.11
N GLN A 127 5.38 -7.47 -12.44
CA GLN A 127 6.04 -6.40 -13.18
C GLN A 127 5.27 -5.07 -13.03
N ALA A 128 3.96 -5.07 -13.27
CA ALA A 128 3.14 -3.87 -13.14
C ALA A 128 3.19 -3.29 -11.72
N MET A 129 3.15 -4.14 -10.69
CA MET A 129 3.33 -3.71 -9.30
C MET A 129 4.71 -3.11 -9.05
N ALA A 130 5.79 -3.64 -9.64
CA ALA A 130 7.13 -3.11 -9.44
C ALA A 130 7.23 -1.65 -9.90
N GLU A 131 6.69 -1.38 -11.09
CA GLU A 131 6.63 -0.04 -11.68
C GLU A 131 5.72 0.89 -10.85
N ASN A 132 4.53 0.42 -10.48
CA ASN A 132 3.57 1.20 -9.70
C ASN A 132 4.04 1.47 -8.27
N PHE A 133 4.76 0.55 -7.62
CA PHE A 133 5.29 0.76 -6.28
C PHE A 133 6.39 1.82 -6.26
N LYS A 134 7.16 1.97 -7.33
CA LYS A 134 8.11 3.06 -7.43
C LYS A 134 7.41 4.43 -7.49
N LEU A 135 6.30 4.52 -8.24
CA LEU A 135 5.46 5.73 -8.27
C LEU A 135 4.81 5.99 -6.91
N LEU A 136 4.29 4.95 -6.28
CA LEU A 136 3.68 5.04 -4.95
C LEU A 136 4.70 5.54 -3.91
N ALA A 137 5.93 4.99 -3.94
CA ALA A 137 7.02 5.40 -3.07
C ALA A 137 7.34 6.89 -3.26
N SER A 138 7.45 7.39 -4.49
CA SER A 138 7.80 8.80 -4.72
C SER A 138 6.74 9.76 -4.17
N VAL A 139 5.47 9.34 -4.17
CA VAL A 139 4.31 10.13 -3.75
C VAL A 139 4.08 10.06 -2.24
N PHE A 140 4.05 8.86 -1.66
CA PHE A 140 3.62 8.63 -0.27
C PHE A 140 4.77 8.38 0.71
N ALA A 141 5.95 7.95 0.25
CA ALA A 141 7.08 7.72 1.14
C ALA A 141 7.71 9.04 1.60
N LYS A 142 8.64 8.97 2.55
CA LYS A 142 9.36 10.14 3.07
C LYS A 142 10.02 10.88 1.91
N ASN A 143 9.58 12.11 1.69
CA ASN A 143 10.04 12.99 0.62
C ASN A 143 9.98 14.44 1.12
N SER A 144 10.49 15.37 0.31
CA SER A 144 10.50 16.80 0.65
C SER A 144 9.10 17.43 0.75
N ALA A 145 8.08 16.80 0.18
CA ALA A 145 6.70 17.28 0.22
C ALA A 145 5.98 16.91 1.53
N GLY A 146 6.49 15.94 2.30
CA GLY A 146 5.89 15.52 3.58
C GLY A 146 5.15 14.18 3.48
N GLY A 147 5.82 13.14 2.97
CA GLY A 147 5.34 11.75 3.02
C GLY A 147 5.87 10.93 4.22
N CYS A 148 5.48 9.66 4.27
CA CYS A 148 5.69 8.73 5.37
C CYS A 148 5.94 7.30 4.85
N ASP A 149 7.12 6.73 5.14
CA ASP A 149 7.49 5.39 4.66
C ASP A 149 6.57 4.28 5.19
N ALA A 150 6.04 4.41 6.41
CA ALA A 150 5.05 3.48 6.93
C ALA A 150 3.76 3.49 6.10
N CYS A 151 3.28 4.68 5.69
CA CYS A 151 2.13 4.81 4.78
C CYS A 151 2.39 4.13 3.45
N ALA A 152 3.53 4.44 2.81
CA ALA A 152 3.89 3.85 1.53
C ALA A 152 3.98 2.31 1.62
N ALA A 153 4.65 1.79 2.66
CA ALA A 153 4.74 0.35 2.89
C ALA A 153 3.36 -0.29 3.13
N ASN A 154 2.47 0.36 3.89
CA ASN A 154 1.12 -0.15 4.13
C ASN A 154 0.28 -0.21 2.85
N LEU A 155 0.38 0.81 1.99
CA LEU A 155 -0.29 0.80 0.69
C LEU A 155 0.26 -0.28 -0.24
N MET A 156 1.59 -0.45 -0.30
CA MET A 156 2.18 -1.55 -1.08
C MET A 156 1.74 -2.92 -0.55
N LYS A 157 1.62 -3.08 0.78
CA LYS A 157 1.11 -4.33 1.39
C LYS A 157 -0.35 -4.56 1.05
N LEU A 158 -1.18 -3.53 1.05
CA LEU A 158 -2.57 -3.59 0.60
C LEU A 158 -2.64 -4.12 -0.84
N TRP A 159 -1.90 -3.51 -1.76
CA TRP A 159 -1.88 -3.94 -3.16
C TRP A 159 -1.33 -5.36 -3.34
N CYS A 160 -0.25 -5.72 -2.63
CA CYS A 160 0.24 -7.09 -2.62
C CYS A 160 -0.83 -8.09 -2.16
N GLY A 161 -1.60 -7.75 -1.13
CA GLY A 161 -2.67 -8.61 -0.63
C GLY A 161 -3.83 -8.75 -1.61
N LEU A 162 -4.30 -7.64 -2.19
CA LEU A 162 -5.39 -7.67 -3.16
C LEU A 162 -5.01 -8.45 -4.44
N VAL A 163 -3.77 -8.31 -4.90
CA VAL A 163 -3.33 -8.86 -6.19
C VAL A 163 -2.75 -10.28 -6.04
N CYS A 164 -2.02 -10.57 -4.97
CA CYS A 164 -1.28 -11.83 -4.83
C CYS A 164 -1.77 -12.76 -3.71
N SER A 165 -2.67 -12.35 -2.81
CA SER A 165 -3.11 -13.22 -1.71
C SER A 165 -3.67 -14.55 -2.27
N PRO A 166 -3.31 -15.72 -1.70
CA PRO A 166 -3.86 -17.00 -2.12
C PRO A 166 -5.36 -17.14 -1.80
N GLU A 167 -5.90 -16.28 -0.94
CA GLU A 167 -7.27 -16.35 -0.41
C GLU A 167 -8.16 -15.25 -1.00
N GLN A 168 -7.93 -14.86 -2.26
CA GLN A 168 -8.70 -13.79 -2.92
C GLN A 168 -10.21 -14.04 -2.87
N ASP A 169 -10.65 -15.27 -3.10
CA ASP A 169 -12.07 -15.66 -3.10
C ASP A 169 -12.79 -15.46 -1.76
N GLN A 170 -12.06 -15.33 -0.65
CA GLN A 170 -12.65 -15.06 0.65
C GLN A 170 -13.11 -13.61 0.81
N PHE A 171 -12.47 -12.67 0.12
CA PHE A 171 -12.74 -11.23 0.27
C PHE A 171 -12.99 -10.48 -1.05
N MET A 172 -12.81 -11.13 -2.21
CA MET A 172 -12.97 -10.56 -3.53
C MET A 172 -14.00 -11.35 -4.33
N GLN A 173 -14.90 -10.63 -5.01
CA GLN A 173 -15.96 -11.22 -5.83
C GLN A 173 -16.13 -10.43 -7.13
N LEU A 174 -16.65 -11.08 -8.16
CA LEU A 174 -17.03 -10.39 -9.39
C LEU A 174 -18.21 -9.45 -9.13
N ALA A 175 -18.13 -8.21 -9.59
CA ALA A 175 -19.24 -7.26 -9.47
C ALA A 175 -20.44 -7.66 -10.35
N HIS A 176 -20.18 -8.37 -11.46
CA HIS A 176 -21.18 -8.89 -12.38
C HIS A 176 -20.88 -10.35 -12.72
N ALA A 177 -21.83 -11.02 -13.38
CA ALA A 177 -21.55 -12.33 -13.96
C ALA A 177 -20.33 -12.27 -14.90
N TRP A 178 -19.57 -13.37 -14.94
CA TRP A 178 -18.39 -13.49 -15.81
C TRP A 178 -18.71 -13.05 -17.25
N PRO A 179 -17.85 -12.24 -17.90
CA PRO A 179 -16.47 -11.87 -17.50
C PRO A 179 -16.33 -10.66 -16.56
N SER A 180 -17.41 -10.13 -15.97
CA SER A 180 -17.42 -8.94 -15.09
C SER A 180 -16.75 -7.68 -15.67
N THR A 181 -16.45 -7.69 -16.97
CA THR A 181 -15.84 -6.57 -17.68
C THR A 181 -16.90 -5.57 -18.10
N ARG A 182 -16.65 -4.28 -17.86
CA ARG A 182 -17.54 -3.17 -18.18
C ARG A 182 -16.76 -1.99 -18.76
N TYR A 183 -17.48 -0.96 -19.21
CA TYR A 183 -16.89 0.29 -19.67
C TYR A 183 -17.18 1.42 -18.67
N ARG A 184 -16.16 2.21 -18.34
CA ARG A 184 -16.23 3.35 -17.43
C ARG A 184 -15.52 4.57 -18.02
N PRO A 185 -15.92 5.80 -17.64
CA PRO A 185 -15.13 6.98 -17.95
C PRO A 185 -13.87 7.02 -17.09
N ASP A 186 -12.74 7.36 -17.70
CA ASP A 186 -11.48 7.65 -17.02
C ASP A 186 -11.37 9.16 -16.77
N PRO A 187 -11.51 9.63 -15.51
CA PRO A 187 -11.45 11.04 -15.19
C PRO A 187 -10.04 11.65 -15.33
N LEU A 188 -8.98 10.84 -15.42
CA LEU A 188 -7.61 11.33 -15.55
C LEU A 188 -7.24 11.69 -16.98
N THR A 189 -7.80 10.96 -17.95
CA THR A 189 -7.52 11.17 -19.38
C THR A 189 -8.68 11.77 -20.15
N GLY A 190 -9.88 11.77 -19.56
CA GLY A 190 -11.10 12.23 -20.20
C GLY A 190 -11.69 11.22 -21.19
N ASN A 191 -11.14 10.01 -21.29
CA ASN A 191 -11.72 8.96 -22.13
C ASN A 191 -13.02 8.45 -21.50
N GLU A 192 -14.14 8.59 -22.20
CA GLU A 192 -15.47 8.19 -21.69
C GLU A 192 -15.72 6.67 -21.73
N ARG A 193 -14.91 5.91 -22.46
CA ARG A 193 -15.09 4.45 -22.65
C ARG A 193 -13.78 3.69 -22.44
N VAL A 194 -13.44 3.44 -21.18
CA VAL A 194 -12.34 2.57 -20.77
C VAL A 194 -12.86 1.22 -20.33
N LYS A 195 -12.31 0.13 -20.88
CA LYS A 195 -12.66 -1.23 -20.49
C LYS A 195 -12.01 -1.55 -19.13
N VAL A 196 -12.81 -1.99 -18.17
CA VAL A 196 -12.35 -2.31 -16.81
C VAL A 196 -12.93 -3.63 -16.32
N LEU A 197 -12.15 -4.38 -15.55
CA LEU A 197 -12.63 -5.48 -14.74
C LEU A 197 -13.26 -4.92 -13.46
N GLU A 198 -14.57 -5.14 -13.28
CA GLU A 198 -15.26 -4.71 -12.06
C GLU A 198 -15.28 -5.81 -11.00
N LEU A 199 -14.79 -5.47 -9.82
CA LEU A 199 -14.71 -6.37 -8.67
C LEU A 199 -15.34 -5.70 -7.44
N VAL A 200 -15.79 -6.54 -6.52
CA VAL A 200 -16.22 -6.14 -5.19
C VAL A 200 -15.21 -6.69 -4.20
N VAL A 201 -14.63 -5.81 -3.39
CA VAL A 201 -13.59 -6.15 -2.42
C VAL A 201 -14.06 -5.79 -1.02
N ALA A 202 -14.14 -6.78 -0.15
CA ALA A 202 -14.40 -6.62 1.26
C ALA A 202 -13.09 -6.34 2.01
N LEU A 203 -13.04 -5.23 2.74
CA LEU A 203 -11.89 -4.89 3.59
C LEU A 203 -12.32 -4.77 5.04
N ASP A 204 -11.46 -5.23 5.95
CA ASP A 204 -11.69 -5.08 7.38
C ASP A 204 -11.66 -3.59 7.78
N LYS A 205 -12.59 -3.20 8.65
CA LYS A 205 -12.75 -1.81 9.04
C LYS A 205 -11.55 -1.29 9.84
N ASP A 206 -11.03 -2.07 10.78
CA ASP A 206 -9.92 -1.62 11.61
C ASP A 206 -8.62 -1.53 10.79
N PHE A 207 -8.42 -2.49 9.88
CA PHE A 207 -7.36 -2.45 8.88
C PHE A 207 -7.44 -1.19 8.02
N THR A 208 -8.60 -0.88 7.43
CA THR A 208 -8.76 0.29 6.54
C THR A 208 -8.55 1.61 7.27
N CYS A 209 -9.05 1.72 8.50
CA CYS A 209 -8.80 2.88 9.37
C CYS A 209 -7.32 3.02 9.69
N ALA A 210 -6.62 1.92 10.03
CA ALA A 210 -5.21 1.96 10.34
C ALA A 210 -4.33 2.36 9.14
N VAL A 211 -4.63 1.85 7.94
CA VAL A 211 -3.96 2.27 6.70
C VAL A 211 -4.17 3.76 6.48
N PHE A 212 -5.41 4.23 6.54
CA PHE A 212 -5.72 5.65 6.39
C PHE A 212 -5.04 6.53 7.44
N ASP A 213 -5.06 6.13 8.71
CA ASP A 213 -4.42 6.88 9.80
C ASP A 213 -2.91 7.03 9.60
N SER A 214 -2.26 6.05 8.99
CA SER A 214 -0.84 6.15 8.63
C SER A 214 -0.58 7.15 7.50
N CYS A 215 -1.58 7.46 6.67
CA CYS A 215 -1.45 8.23 5.44
C CYS A 215 -2.12 9.61 5.46
N LYS A 216 -3.14 9.84 6.30
CA LYS A 216 -4.07 10.98 6.19
C LYS A 216 -3.43 12.37 6.29
N ASN A 217 -2.25 12.47 6.91
CA ASN A 217 -1.51 13.73 7.02
C ASN A 217 -0.36 13.83 6.02
N THR A 218 -0.14 12.83 5.16
CA THR A 218 0.81 12.98 4.04
C THR A 218 0.31 14.08 3.11
N ALA A 219 1.23 14.79 2.45
CA ALA A 219 0.86 15.91 1.58
C ALA A 219 -0.21 15.54 0.53
N MET A 220 -0.10 14.36 -0.05
CA MET A 220 -0.99 13.89 -1.10
C MET A 220 -2.39 13.59 -0.57
N ALA A 221 -2.49 12.87 0.55
CA ALA A 221 -3.78 12.55 1.15
C ALA A 221 -4.48 13.77 1.78
N SER A 222 -3.70 14.71 2.34
CA SER A 222 -4.25 15.89 3.02
C SER A 222 -4.76 16.97 2.06
N MET A 223 -4.16 17.10 0.87
CA MET A 223 -4.58 18.08 -0.14
C MET A 223 -5.80 17.64 -0.95
N ALA A 224 -5.96 16.34 -1.21
CA ALA A 224 -7.06 15.84 -2.01
C ALA A 224 -8.37 15.75 -1.20
N ALA A 225 -9.37 16.55 -1.57
CA ALA A 225 -10.68 16.56 -0.89
C ALA A 225 -11.37 15.18 -0.89
N ALA A 226 -11.17 14.40 -1.96
CA ALA A 226 -11.69 13.04 -2.09
C ALA A 226 -11.06 12.04 -1.09
N MET A 227 -9.89 12.35 -0.53
CA MET A 227 -9.12 11.46 0.34
C MET A 227 -9.30 11.76 1.84
N LYS A 228 -10.23 12.64 2.23
CA LYS A 228 -10.39 13.07 3.64
C LYS A 228 -10.94 12.02 4.62
N SER A 229 -11.31 10.83 4.13
CA SER A 229 -11.80 9.72 4.94
C SER A 229 -11.15 8.42 4.49
N SER A 230 -11.14 7.39 5.34
CA SER A 230 -10.62 6.06 4.96
C SER A 230 -11.31 5.49 3.73
N LEU A 231 -12.64 5.61 3.68
CA LEU A 231 -13.47 5.23 2.52
C LEU A 231 -13.06 6.00 1.26
N GLY A 232 -13.01 7.33 1.34
CA GLY A 232 -12.68 8.19 0.19
C GLY A 232 -11.25 7.98 -0.31
N PHE A 233 -10.31 7.83 0.61
CA PHE A 233 -8.92 7.53 0.31
C PHE A 233 -8.77 6.21 -0.45
N LEU A 234 -9.35 5.13 0.06
CA LEU A 234 -9.26 3.81 -0.59
C LEU A 234 -10.06 3.75 -1.88
N ASN A 235 -11.25 4.36 -1.96
CA ASN A 235 -11.99 4.47 -3.22
C ASN A 235 -11.18 5.21 -4.28
N TYR A 236 -10.44 6.26 -3.91
CA TYR A 236 -9.56 6.93 -4.86
C TYR A 236 -8.48 5.98 -5.40
N GLN A 237 -7.81 5.23 -4.52
CA GLN A 237 -6.79 4.25 -4.92
C GLN A 237 -7.38 3.19 -5.87
N MET A 238 -8.58 2.71 -5.56
CA MET A 238 -9.20 1.52 -6.16
C MET A 238 -10.09 1.78 -7.39
N GLN A 239 -10.52 3.03 -7.59
CA GLN A 239 -11.45 3.39 -8.67
C GLN A 239 -10.91 4.49 -9.58
N VAL A 240 -10.10 5.41 -9.07
CA VAL A 240 -9.55 6.50 -9.90
C VAL A 240 -8.16 6.13 -10.38
N GLY A 241 -7.30 5.66 -9.45
CA GLY A 241 -5.96 5.19 -9.80
C GLY A 241 -5.99 3.90 -10.64
N ALA A 242 -6.95 3.03 -10.40
CA ALA A 242 -7.01 1.70 -11.02
C ALA A 242 -7.66 1.67 -12.42
N VAL A 243 -8.55 2.63 -12.75
CA VAL A 243 -9.25 2.67 -14.05
C VAL A 243 -8.28 2.84 -15.21
N GLY A 244 -7.22 3.64 -15.04
CA GLY A 244 -6.14 3.77 -16.03
C GLY A 244 -5.38 2.47 -16.29
N HIS A 245 -5.54 1.46 -15.44
CA HIS A 245 -4.90 0.15 -15.51
C HIS A 245 -5.91 -1.00 -15.75
N GLY A 246 -7.16 -0.68 -16.11
CA GLY A 246 -8.16 -1.68 -16.45
C GLY A 246 -8.84 -2.36 -15.27
N GLU A 247 -8.72 -1.82 -14.05
CA GLU A 247 -9.37 -2.36 -12.84
C GLU A 247 -10.31 -1.34 -12.21
N TYR A 248 -11.47 -1.80 -11.73
CA TYR A 248 -12.39 -0.97 -10.96
C TYR A 248 -12.92 -1.76 -9.77
N MET A 249 -12.35 -1.51 -8.58
CA MET A 249 -12.72 -2.22 -7.37
C MET A 249 -13.69 -1.39 -6.53
N THR A 250 -14.86 -1.97 -6.26
CA THR A 250 -15.86 -1.41 -5.35
C THR A 250 -15.65 -1.97 -3.95
N MET A 251 -15.47 -1.08 -2.99
CA MET A 251 -15.10 -1.45 -1.63
C MET A 251 -16.33 -1.71 -0.76
N GLN A 252 -16.34 -2.82 -0.03
CA GLN A 252 -17.33 -3.14 1.00
C GLN A 252 -16.68 -3.15 2.39
N PHE A 253 -17.22 -2.35 3.32
CA PHE A 253 -16.66 -2.18 4.67
C PHE A 253 -17.56 -2.78 5.77
N ASN A 254 -18.67 -3.41 5.40
CA ASN A 254 -19.62 -4.05 6.32
C ASN A 254 -19.60 -5.58 6.19
N ALA A 255 -18.54 -6.13 5.57
CA ALA A 255 -18.35 -7.57 5.53
C ALA A 255 -17.92 -8.08 6.92
N SER A 256 -18.25 -9.33 7.21
CA SER A 256 -17.75 -10.00 8.41
C SER A 256 -16.23 -10.17 8.31
N ARG A 257 -15.54 -10.17 9.46
CA ARG A 257 -14.07 -10.18 9.51
C ARG A 257 -13.44 -11.37 8.78
N ASP A 258 -14.10 -12.53 8.84
CA ASP A 258 -13.75 -13.78 8.17
C ASP A 258 -13.90 -13.74 6.64
N ARG A 259 -14.49 -12.68 6.08
CA ARG A 259 -14.69 -12.48 4.64
C ARG A 259 -14.13 -11.16 4.14
N SER A 260 -13.21 -10.59 4.90
CA SER A 260 -12.65 -9.27 4.62
C SER A 260 -11.14 -9.36 4.67
N PHE A 261 -10.48 -8.71 3.72
CA PHE A 261 -9.03 -8.66 3.72
C PHE A 261 -8.53 -7.84 4.90
N ASP A 262 -7.66 -8.44 5.71
CA ASP A 262 -6.90 -7.78 6.76
C ASP A 262 -5.40 -8.14 6.65
N THR A 263 -4.55 -7.22 7.06
CA THR A 263 -3.13 -7.51 7.26
C THR A 263 -2.54 -6.56 8.30
N SER A 264 -1.34 -6.88 8.77
CA SER A 264 -0.63 -6.03 9.73
C SER A 264 -0.29 -4.67 9.12
N VAL A 265 -0.62 -3.59 9.85
CA VAL A 265 -0.36 -2.21 9.45
C VAL A 265 0.74 -1.61 10.32
N LEU A 266 1.73 -0.99 9.68
CA LEU A 266 2.78 -0.22 10.34
C LEU A 266 2.19 1.10 10.85
N LYS A 267 2.28 1.35 12.16
CA LYS A 267 1.85 2.63 12.74
C LYS A 267 2.83 3.72 12.32
N CYS A 268 2.34 4.91 11.96
CA CYS A 268 3.22 5.98 11.51
C CYS A 268 4.11 6.57 12.61
N SER A 269 3.71 6.48 13.89
CA SER A 269 4.47 7.01 15.03
C SER A 269 5.61 6.11 15.49
N ASN A 270 5.46 4.79 15.35
CA ASN A 270 6.49 3.83 15.67
C ASN A 270 6.24 2.53 14.90
N TYR A 271 7.16 2.21 13.99
CA TYR A 271 7.16 0.99 13.19
C TYR A 271 8.47 0.23 13.33
N SER A 272 9.07 0.22 14.52
CA SER A 272 10.30 -0.51 14.78
C SER A 272 10.19 -2.02 14.58
N ASN A 273 8.97 -2.58 14.67
CA ASN A 273 8.69 -3.97 14.33
C ASN A 273 9.05 -4.31 12.87
N VAL A 274 9.22 -3.32 12.01
CA VAL A 274 9.71 -3.50 10.63
C VAL A 274 11.03 -4.27 10.59
N ALA A 275 11.88 -4.17 11.61
CA ALA A 275 13.16 -4.87 11.68
C ALA A 275 13.00 -6.40 11.67
N THR A 276 11.95 -6.94 12.29
CA THR A 276 11.71 -8.39 12.36
C THR A 276 10.94 -8.92 11.15
N MET A 277 10.14 -8.08 10.50
CA MET A 277 9.27 -8.46 9.38
C MET A 277 9.75 -7.96 8.01
N ARG A 278 10.94 -7.35 7.93
CA ARG A 278 11.45 -6.71 6.70
C ARG A 278 11.40 -7.62 5.47
N ALA A 279 11.76 -8.90 5.62
CA ALA A 279 11.76 -9.87 4.53
C ALA A 279 10.37 -10.16 3.95
N THR A 280 9.30 -9.88 4.69
CA THR A 280 7.91 -10.05 4.26
C THR A 280 7.30 -8.78 3.67
N LEU A 281 7.97 -7.64 3.81
CA LEU A 281 7.51 -6.39 3.22
C LEU A 281 7.66 -6.41 1.70
N PRO A 282 6.86 -5.60 0.99
CA PRO A 282 7.05 -5.41 -0.43
C PRO A 282 8.49 -5.00 -0.75
N THR A 283 9.07 -5.55 -1.81
CA THR A 283 10.51 -5.36 -2.12
C THR A 283 10.87 -3.89 -2.26
N GLN A 284 10.01 -3.08 -2.90
CA GLN A 284 10.17 -1.63 -2.95
C GLN A 284 10.14 -0.97 -1.55
N ALA A 285 9.27 -1.44 -0.65
CA ALA A 285 9.19 -0.92 0.72
C ALA A 285 10.47 -1.21 1.52
N GLN A 286 11.15 -2.33 1.25
CA GLN A 286 12.41 -2.69 1.92
C GLN A 286 13.56 -1.72 1.63
N LEU A 287 13.43 -0.89 0.60
CA LEU A 287 14.42 0.10 0.18
C LEU A 287 14.12 1.52 0.67
N LEU A 288 12.97 1.75 1.32
CA LEU A 288 12.62 3.08 1.83
C LEU A 288 13.60 3.50 2.94
N GLU A 289 13.96 4.79 2.94
CA GLU A 289 15.05 5.35 3.75
C GLU A 289 14.94 4.97 5.23
N SER A 290 13.79 5.23 5.85
CA SER A 290 13.56 4.91 7.26
C SER A 290 13.52 3.41 7.52
N ILE A 291 13.06 2.59 6.56
CA ILE A 291 12.97 1.14 6.69
C ILE A 291 14.36 0.50 6.59
N VAL A 292 15.20 1.01 5.70
CA VAL A 292 16.59 0.59 5.53
C VAL A 292 17.45 0.98 6.73
N SER A 293 17.19 2.13 7.33
CA SER A 293 17.97 2.65 8.45
C SER A 293 18.09 1.63 9.59
N LYS A 294 19.29 1.56 10.19
CA LYS A 294 19.54 0.75 11.39
C LYS A 294 19.10 1.49 12.67
N SER A 295 18.88 2.80 12.60
CA SER A 295 18.45 3.59 13.75
C SER A 295 16.99 3.31 14.07
N MET A 296 16.69 3.16 15.35
CA MET A 296 15.33 3.04 15.86
C MET A 296 14.60 4.39 15.81
N ASP A 297 15.34 5.48 15.93
CA ASP A 297 14.79 6.85 15.90
C ASP A 297 14.27 7.23 14.51
N ASP A 298 14.76 6.56 13.47
CA ASP A 298 14.27 6.73 12.10
C ASP A 298 12.95 5.97 11.86
N LYS A 299 12.54 5.05 12.75
CA LYS A 299 11.33 4.21 12.61
C LYS A 299 10.05 4.93 13.00
N GLN A 300 9.95 6.21 12.63
CA GLN A 300 8.80 7.07 12.83
C GLN A 300 8.68 8.01 11.64
N CYS A 301 7.46 8.40 11.29
CA CYS A 301 7.22 9.35 10.21
C CYS A 301 7.35 10.78 10.74
N PRO A 302 7.76 11.75 9.89
CA PRO A 302 7.81 13.15 10.29
C PRO A 302 6.48 13.63 10.86
N CYS A 303 6.52 14.51 11.87
CA CYS A 303 5.33 15.05 12.53
C CYS A 303 4.31 15.65 11.54
N GLY A 304 4.78 16.33 10.48
CA GLY A 304 3.91 16.86 9.42
C GLY A 304 3.13 15.79 8.65
N ALA A 305 3.69 14.58 8.51
CA ALA A 305 3.06 13.44 7.82
C ALA A 305 2.34 12.48 8.78
N CYS A 306 2.62 12.56 10.09
CA CYS A 306 2.03 11.73 11.13
C CYS A 306 1.91 12.51 12.43
N ARG A 307 0.67 12.93 12.75
CA ARG A 307 0.38 13.66 13.99
C ARG A 307 0.78 12.89 15.25
N ALA A 308 0.57 11.57 15.26
CA ALA A 308 0.89 10.74 16.42
C ALA A 308 2.39 10.79 16.78
N THR A 309 3.28 11.09 15.83
CA THR A 309 4.70 11.33 16.12
C THR A 309 4.90 12.62 16.91
N CYS A 310 4.14 13.68 16.63
CA CYS A 310 4.22 14.96 17.35
C CYS A 310 3.86 14.77 18.83
N ASP A 311 2.82 13.99 19.11
CA ASP A 311 2.30 13.76 20.45
C ASP A 311 3.28 12.96 21.33
N THR A 312 4.10 12.10 20.71
CA THR A 312 5.15 11.34 21.40
C THR A 312 6.40 12.16 21.76
N HIS A 313 6.64 13.31 21.13
CA HIS A 313 7.82 14.18 21.38
C HIS A 313 7.58 15.28 22.42
N ASN A 314 6.57 15.14 23.29
CA ASN A 314 6.16 16.13 24.31
C ASN A 314 7.16 16.39 25.46
N SER A 315 8.45 16.12 25.29
CA SER A 315 9.51 16.35 26.28
C SER A 315 10.49 17.45 25.84
N GLY A 316 10.04 18.70 25.85
CA GLY A 316 10.94 19.85 26.04
C GLY A 316 11.53 20.54 24.79
N ARG A 317 10.73 21.33 24.07
CA ARG A 317 11.07 22.70 23.61
C ARG A 317 9.95 23.26 22.71
N SER A 318 9.51 24.48 23.01
CA SER A 318 8.79 25.45 22.16
C SER A 318 7.74 24.90 21.17
N HIS A 319 6.48 24.88 21.61
CA HIS A 319 5.38 24.12 21.02
C HIS A 319 4.59 24.89 19.94
N VAL A 320 4.48 24.30 18.74
CA VAL A 320 3.37 24.55 17.81
C VAL A 320 2.28 23.54 18.12
N HIS A 321 1.24 23.97 18.83
CA HIS A 321 0.02 23.18 19.00
C HIS A 321 -0.79 23.23 17.71
N VAL A 322 -0.87 22.12 16.99
CA VAL A 322 -1.85 21.97 15.91
C VAL A 322 -3.19 21.67 16.57
N VAL A 323 -4.06 22.68 16.65
CA VAL A 323 -5.39 22.58 17.24
C VAL A 323 -6.34 21.93 16.22
N ASP A 324 -7.09 20.92 16.64
CA ASP A 324 -8.03 20.14 15.79
C ASP A 324 -9.21 20.96 15.23
N ASN A 325 -9.44 22.14 15.79
CA ASN A 325 -10.47 23.03 15.32
C ASN A 325 -9.81 24.03 14.37
N PRO A 326 -10.19 24.09 13.07
CA PRO A 326 -9.87 25.26 12.27
C PRO A 326 -10.35 26.49 13.04
N ILE A 327 -9.53 27.54 13.05
CA ILE A 327 -9.87 28.83 13.64
C ILE A 327 -11.29 29.17 13.14
N SER A 328 -12.27 29.19 14.04
CA SER A 328 -13.65 29.54 13.70
C SER A 328 -13.62 30.83 12.90
N MET A 329 -14.48 31.00 11.88
CA MET A 329 -14.57 32.26 11.13
C MET A 329 -14.75 33.49 12.05
N PHE A 330 -15.21 33.28 13.28
CA PHE A 330 -15.40 34.31 14.30
C PHE A 330 -14.25 34.46 15.30
N ALA A 331 -13.20 33.63 15.25
CA ALA A 331 -12.09 33.67 16.20
C ALA A 331 -11.12 34.86 16.00
N GLY A 332 -11.42 35.77 15.06
CA GLY A 332 -10.87 37.12 15.00
C GLY A 332 -11.94 38.23 14.99
N PHE A 333 -13.23 37.87 15.09
CA PHE A 333 -14.35 38.80 14.99
C PHE A 333 -14.70 39.31 16.39
N SER A 334 -14.13 40.44 16.79
CA SER A 334 -14.54 41.13 18.02
C SER A 334 -15.92 41.75 17.80
N THR A 335 -16.97 41.03 18.19
CA THR A 335 -18.35 41.53 18.16
C THR A 335 -18.44 42.90 18.84
N LYS A 336 -17.76 43.10 19.97
CA LYS A 336 -17.70 44.40 20.66
C LYS A 336 -17.16 45.53 19.79
N LEU A 337 -16.09 45.30 19.03
CA LEU A 337 -15.50 46.31 18.15
C LEU A 337 -16.44 46.65 16.99
N VAL A 338 -17.05 45.62 16.39
CA VAL A 338 -18.00 45.80 15.28
C VAL A 338 -19.23 46.56 15.75
N THR A 339 -19.84 46.18 16.88
CA THR A 339 -21.01 46.89 17.42
C THR A 339 -20.68 48.35 17.79
N ALA A 340 -19.47 48.61 18.31
CA ALA A 340 -19.03 49.98 18.62
C ALA A 340 -18.87 50.84 17.35
N VAL A 341 -18.23 50.31 16.30
CA VAL A 341 -18.02 51.04 15.04
C VAL A 341 -19.34 51.31 14.32
N TYR A 342 -20.21 50.30 14.20
CA TYR A 342 -21.52 50.48 13.57
C TYR A 342 -22.45 51.34 14.43
N GLY A 343 -22.38 51.25 15.76
CA GLY A 343 -23.10 52.13 16.67
C GLY A 343 -22.71 53.59 16.51
N LEU A 344 -21.39 53.88 16.42
CA LEU A 344 -20.89 55.24 16.18
C LEU A 344 -21.32 55.79 14.81
N LEU A 345 -21.32 54.96 13.76
CA LEU A 345 -21.83 55.34 12.44
C LEU A 345 -23.32 55.72 12.47
N VAL A 346 -24.14 54.95 13.18
CA VAL A 346 -25.58 55.26 13.33
C VAL A 346 -25.79 56.56 14.09
N VAL A 347 -25.06 56.77 15.19
CA VAL A 347 -25.12 58.03 15.95
C VAL A 347 -24.68 59.21 15.08
N PHE A 348 -23.60 59.05 14.32
CA PHE A 348 -23.11 60.09 13.42
C PHE A 348 -24.14 60.43 12.33
N LEU A 349 -24.79 59.42 11.73
CA LEU A 349 -25.86 59.64 10.74
C LEU A 349 -27.07 60.35 11.34
N ILE A 350 -27.46 60.02 12.58
CA ILE A 350 -28.57 60.68 13.28
C ILE A 350 -28.22 62.14 13.56
N VAL A 351 -27.00 62.41 14.07
CA VAL A 351 -26.51 63.78 14.33
C VAL A 351 -26.42 64.58 13.04
N TRP A 352 -25.86 64.00 11.98
CA TRP A 352 -25.75 64.63 10.66
C TRP A 352 -27.13 64.97 10.08
N LYS A 353 -28.09 64.05 10.16
CA LYS A 353 -29.45 64.28 9.68
C LYS A 353 -30.16 65.39 10.46
N LYS A 354 -29.94 65.46 11.77
CA LYS A 354 -30.49 66.50 12.66
C LYS A 354 -29.81 67.85 12.49
N TRP A 355 -28.54 67.87 12.08
CA TRP A 355 -27.79 69.09 11.75
C TRP A 355 -28.21 69.64 10.38
N LYS A 356 -28.45 68.77 9.40
CA LYS A 356 -28.94 69.14 8.06
C LYS A 356 -30.41 69.63 8.05
N SER A 357 -31.19 69.32 9.09
CA SER A 357 -32.59 69.76 9.21
C SER A 357 -32.77 71.04 10.04
N ARG A 358 -31.68 71.74 10.36
CA ARG A 358 -31.69 73.12 10.89
C ARG A 358 -31.20 74.06 9.81
#